data_AF-A0A851ZDA6-F1
#
_entry.id   AF-A0A851ZDA6-F1
#
_cell.length_a   1.000
_cell.length_b   1.000
_cell.length_c   1.000
_cell.angle_alpha   90.00
_cell.angle_beta   90.00
_cell.angle_gamma   90.00
#
_symmetry.space_group_name_H-M   'P 1'
#
loop_
_entity.id
_entity.type
_entity.pdbx_description
1 polymer ?
#
loop_
_entity_poly.entity_id
_entity_poly.type
_entity_poly.pdbx_seq_one_letter_code
_entity_poly.pdbx_strand_id
1 'polypeptide(L)'
;RDELAGCIEKAYERILFPEATRILFFSSPKKMTDYAKKRGWALGADNSYSFGRRQPKAEDSTIPSTQLATQVIEYARQLEMIV
;
A
#
# COMPACT_ATOMS: atom_id res chain seq x y z
N ARG A 1 -15.72 -7.99 -3.66
CA ARG A 1 -14.98 -8.61 -2.53
C ARG A 1 -13.48 -8.54 -2.76
N ASP A 2 -13.02 -8.78 -3.99
CA ASP A 2 -11.62 -8.60 -4.39
C ASP A 2 -11.07 -7.19 -4.14
N GLU A 3 -11.82 -6.14 -4.49
CA GLU A 3 -11.43 -4.75 -4.20
C GLU A 3 -11.30 -4.47 -2.70
N LEU A 4 -12.24 -4.98 -1.90
CA LEU A 4 -12.22 -4.81 -0.45
C LEU A 4 -11.00 -5.52 0.17
N ALA A 5 -10.66 -6.71 -0.33
CA ALA A 5 -9.45 -7.42 0.07
C ALA A 5 -8.19 -6.65 -0.32
N GLY A 6 -8.15 -6.08 -1.53
CA GLY A 6 -7.05 -5.22 -1.98
C GLY A 6 -6.90 -3.93 -1.16
N CYS A 7 -8.02 -3.35 -0.72
CA CYS A 7 -8.01 -2.23 0.23
C CYS A 7 -7.46 -2.66 1.60
N ILE A 8 -7.85 -3.83 2.11
CA ILE A 8 -7.36 -4.37 3.39
C ILE A 8 -5.84 -4.60 3.34
N GLU A 9 -5.34 -5.22 2.27
CA GLU A 9 -3.91 -5.46 2.04
C GLU A 9 -3.08 -4.17 2.02
N LYS A 10 -3.69 -3.05 1.59
CA LYS A 10 -3.02 -1.73 1.53
C LYS A 10 -3.19 -0.91 2.80
N ALA A 11 -4.33 -1.04 3.50
CA ALA A 11 -4.67 -0.23 4.66
C ALA A 11 -4.14 -0.79 5.97
N TYR A 12 -4.06 -2.12 6.10
CA TYR A 12 -3.66 -2.79 7.33
C TYR A 12 -2.32 -3.49 7.15
N GLU A 13 -1.46 -3.37 8.16
CA GLU A 13 -0.22 -4.14 8.26
C GLU A 13 -0.47 -5.52 8.88
N ARG A 14 -1.45 -5.59 9.79
CA ARG A 14 -1.94 -6.82 10.39
C ARG A 14 -3.44 -6.71 10.62
N ILE A 15 -4.17 -7.78 10.38
CA ILE A 15 -5.59 -7.91 10.73
C ILE A 15 -5.88 -9.25 11.40
N LEU A 16 -6.76 -9.26 12.39
CA LEU A 16 -7.24 -10.48 13.03
C LEU A 16 -8.19 -11.24 12.11
N PHE A 17 -8.18 -12.58 12.17
CA PHE A 17 -9.09 -13.45 11.44
C PHE A 17 -10.59 -13.08 11.60
N PRO A 18 -11.13 -12.84 12.81
CA PRO A 18 -12.53 -12.43 12.98
C PRO A 18 -12.85 -11.07 12.34
N GLU A 19 -11.91 -10.11 12.40
CA GLU A 19 -12.09 -8.80 11.78
C GLU A 19 -12.12 -8.90 10.25
N ALA A 20 -11.19 -9.67 9.67
CA ALA A 20 -11.18 -9.92 8.23
C ALA A 20 -12.47 -10.63 7.76
N THR A 21 -12.98 -11.57 8.57
CA THR A 21 -14.24 -12.27 8.30
C THR A 21 -15.43 -11.29 8.28
N ARG A 22 -15.47 -10.35 9.22
CA ARG A 22 -16.52 -9.32 9.32
C ARG A 22 -16.45 -8.33 8.15
N ILE A 23 -15.26 -7.79 7.87
CA ILE A 23 -15.06 -6.80 6.81
C ILE A 23 -15.38 -7.40 5.44
N LEU A 24 -14.94 -8.64 5.16
CA LEU A 24 -15.23 -9.32 3.89
C LEU A 24 -16.64 -9.94 3.82
N PHE A 25 -17.45 -9.78 4.86
CA PHE A 25 -18.83 -10.28 4.97
C PHE A 25 -18.93 -11.79 4.72
N PHE A 26 -18.04 -12.58 5.32
CA PHE A 26 -18.12 -14.03 5.29
C PHE A 26 -18.98 -14.56 6.43
N SER A 27 -20.03 -15.33 6.10
CA SER A 27 -20.89 -15.98 7.10
C SER A 27 -20.25 -17.24 7.71
N SER A 28 -19.18 -17.77 7.12
CA SER A 28 -18.50 -18.98 7.59
C SER A 28 -17.00 -18.77 7.61
N PRO A 29 -16.32 -19.13 8.72
CA PRO A 29 -14.86 -19.02 8.84
C PRO A 29 -14.12 -19.90 7.84
N LYS A 30 -14.73 -21.01 7.37
CA LYS A 30 -14.15 -21.88 6.34
C LYS A 30 -13.98 -21.15 5.00
N LYS A 31 -14.98 -20.34 4.62
CA LYS A 31 -14.93 -19.54 3.37
C LYS A 31 -13.85 -18.47 3.45
N MET A 32 -13.60 -17.91 4.64
CA MET A 32 -12.52 -16.96 4.86
C MET A 32 -11.14 -17.62 4.72
N THR A 33 -10.96 -18.83 5.24
CA THR A 33 -9.69 -19.56 5.12
C THR A 33 -9.38 -19.97 3.69
N ASP A 34 -10.38 -20.42 2.93
CA ASP A 34 -10.22 -20.73 1.50
C ASP A 34 -9.88 -19.48 0.68
N TYR A 35 -10.51 -18.35 1.00
CA TYR A 35 -10.23 -17.07 0.36
C TYR A 35 -8.82 -16.56 0.66
N ALA A 36 -8.40 -16.65 1.93
CA ALA A 36 -7.04 -16.32 2.36
C ALA A 36 -6.00 -17.18 1.62
N LYS A 37 -6.23 -18.49 1.47
CA LYS A 37 -5.35 -19.38 0.69
C LYS A 37 -5.27 -18.97 -0.78
N LYS A 38 -6.40 -18.64 -1.41
CA LYS A 38 -6.44 -18.19 -2.82
C LYS A 38 -5.65 -16.89 -3.04
N ARG A 39 -5.63 -16.00 -2.05
CA ARG A 39 -4.89 -14.72 -2.05
C ARG A 39 -3.44 -14.83 -1.56
N GLY A 40 -3.03 -15.99 -1.02
CA GLY A 40 -1.70 -16.17 -0.45
C GLY A 40 -1.50 -15.50 0.92
N TRP A 41 -2.58 -15.23 1.66
CA TRP A 41 -2.49 -14.65 3.00
C TRP A 41 -1.98 -15.70 4.00
N ALA A 42 -0.87 -15.41 4.67
CA ALA A 42 -0.33 -16.26 5.72
C ALA A 42 -1.05 -16.01 7.04
N LEU A 43 -1.57 -17.07 7.67
CA LEU A 43 -2.16 -17.00 9.00
C LEU A 43 -1.04 -17.17 10.04
N GLY A 44 -0.78 -16.13 10.82
CA GLY A 44 0.17 -16.18 11.93
C GLY A 44 -0.37 -16.96 13.14
N ALA A 45 0.52 -17.29 14.08
CA ALA A 45 0.18 -18.02 15.32
C ALA A 45 -0.91 -17.31 16.15
N ASP A 46 -1.01 -15.99 16.06
CA ASP A 46 -2.00 -15.15 16.74
C ASP A 46 -3.38 -15.09 16.03
N ASN A 47 -3.61 -16.00 15.07
CA ASN A 47 -4.81 -16.00 14.22
C ASN A 47 -5.00 -14.66 13.48
N SER A 48 -3.89 -14.06 13.05
CA SER A 48 -3.85 -12.78 12.35
C SER A 48 -3.16 -12.92 10.99
N TYR A 49 -3.67 -12.22 9.99
CA TYR A 49 -3.02 -12.05 8.70
C TYR A 49 -2.09 -10.84 8.77
N SER A 50 -0.82 -11.04 8.43
CA SER A 50 0.15 -9.98 8.25
C SER A 50 0.27 -9.64 6.77
N PHE A 51 -0.11 -8.43 6.40
CA PHE A 51 0.20 -7.88 5.09
C PHE A 51 1.46 -7.07 5.27
N GLY A 52 2.56 -7.59 4.74
CA GLY A 52 3.79 -6.81 4.73
C GLY A 52 3.45 -5.48 4.08
N ARG A 53 3.59 -4.37 4.83
CA ARG A 53 3.66 -3.06 4.20
C ARG A 53 4.71 -3.26 3.10
N ARG A 54 4.30 -3.14 1.83
CA ARG A 54 5.14 -2.34 0.95
C ARG A 54 5.18 -1.02 1.70
N GLN A 55 6.19 -0.82 2.55
CA GLN A 55 6.66 0.51 2.81
C GLN A 55 6.69 1.09 1.40
N PRO A 56 5.88 2.12 1.06
CA PRO A 56 6.48 3.08 0.17
C PRO A 56 7.80 3.37 0.90
N LYS A 57 8.92 3.02 0.28
CA LYS A 57 10.21 3.56 0.72
C LYS A 57 10.01 5.06 0.67
N ALA A 58 9.47 5.60 1.76
CA ALA A 58 9.36 7.01 2.05
C ALA A 58 10.68 7.46 2.70
N GLU A 59 11.77 6.75 2.34
CA GLU A 59 13.14 6.99 2.76
C GLU A 59 14.04 7.38 1.59
N ASP A 60 13.49 7.51 0.38
CA ASP A 60 14.09 8.41 -0.62
C ASP A 60 13.54 9.83 -0.41
N SER A 61 13.67 10.32 0.83
CA SER A 61 13.46 11.72 1.22
C SER A 61 14.68 12.57 0.87
N THR A 62 15.49 12.17 -0.12
CA THR A 62 16.30 13.12 -0.86
C THR A 62 15.31 13.90 -1.72
N ILE A 63 14.90 15.05 -1.20
CA ILE A 63 14.28 16.13 -1.98
C ILE A 63 14.95 16.08 -3.36
N PRO A 64 14.21 15.95 -4.48
CA PRO A 64 14.79 15.74 -5.80
C PRO A 64 15.49 17.04 -6.24
N SER A 65 16.68 17.27 -5.67
CA SER A 65 17.49 18.48 -5.77
C SER A 65 17.96 18.69 -7.20
N THR A 66 18.20 17.59 -7.91
CA THR A 66 18.50 17.59 -9.35
C THR A 66 17.33 18.11 -10.17
N GLN A 67 16.11 17.65 -9.90
CA GLN A 67 14.90 18.11 -10.63
C GLN A 67 14.61 19.58 -10.35
N LEU A 68 14.76 20.02 -9.09
CA LEU A 68 14.59 21.43 -8.72
C LEU A 68 15.66 22.31 -9.38
N ALA A 69 16.93 21.88 -9.39
CA ALA A 69 18.01 22.64 -10.03
C ALA A 69 17.78 22.78 -11.55
N THR A 70 17.36 21.71 -12.23
CA THR A 70 17.03 21.78 -13.67
C THR A 70 15.86 22.72 -13.93
N GLN A 71 14.82 22.69 -13.10
CA GLN A 71 13.69 23.61 -13.22
C GLN A 71 14.14 25.07 -13.07
N VAL A 72 14.93 25.39 -12.05
CA VAL A 72 15.43 26.77 -11.82
C VAL A 72 16.28 27.26 -13.00
N ILE A 73 17.15 26.41 -13.56
CA ILE A 73 17.97 26.75 -14.73
C ILE A 73 17.09 27.00 -15.96
N GLU A 74 16.08 26.15 -16.21
CA GLU A 74 15.15 26.32 -17.32
C GLU A 74 14.30 27.58 -17.18
N TYR A 75 13.78 27.87 -15.98
CA TYR A 75 13.04 29.09 -15.70
C TYR A 75 13.92 30.34 -15.93
N ALA A 76 15.16 30.34 -15.44
CA ALA A 76 16.09 31.44 -15.67
C ALA A 76 16.36 31.65 -17.17
N ARG A 77 16.62 30.58 -17.91
CA ARG A 77 16.84 30.61 -19.36
C ARG A 77 15.63 31.16 -20.13
N GLN A 78 14.43 30.78 -19.74
CA GLN A 78 13.20 31.27 -20.38
C GLN A 78 13.00 32.75 -20.11
N LEU A 79 13.25 33.23 -18.89
CA LEU A 79 13.13 34.65 -18.55
C LEU A 79 14.15 35.51 -19.31
N GLU A 80 15.40 35.05 -19.43
CA GLU A 80 16.44 35.75 -20.21
C GLU A 80 16.17 35.76 -21.72
N MET A 81 15.41 34.80 -22.25
CA MET A 81 15.06 34.75 -23.68
C MET A 81 13.99 35.77 -24.09
N ILE A 82 13.26 36.33 -23.11
CA ILE A 82 12.17 37.30 -23.33
C ILE A 82 12.66 38.74 -23.14
N VAL A 83 13.88 38.94 -22.62
CA VAL A 83 14.55 40.26 -22.48
C VAL A 83 15.37 40.56 -23.75
#